data_AF-A0A971S5E3-F1
#
_entry.id   AF-A0A971S5E3-F1
#
_cell.length_a   1.000
_cell.length_b   1.000
_cell.length_c   1.000
_cell.angle_alpha   90.00
_cell.angle_beta   90.00
_cell.angle_gamma   90.00
#
_symmetry.space_group_name_H-M   'P 1'
#
loop_
_entity.id
_entity.type
_entity.pdbx_description
1 polymer ?
#
loop_
_entity_poly.entity_id
_entity_poly.type
_entity_poly.pdbx_seq_one_letter_code
_entity_poly.pdbx_strand_id
1 'polypeptide(L)'
;MKSYFNHLGNMLIFLSIISFIALLIVQGVNYNKEYMTLNHINNGNKTHSLFSSIDPLNKGIIVLKNLNPDYRNISVLVNGEYVADFTANDEIEIPVYHNDIVEIDGTKHDKRLQVKVVGISNNLEEPKLETTVTTSRSIEILSKVRLK
;
A
#
# COMPACT_ATOMS: atom_id res chain seq x y z
N MET A 1 34.18 48.99 11.88
CA MET A 1 33.92 47.72 11.15
C MET A 1 33.29 46.63 12.02
N LYS A 2 33.81 46.28 13.20
CA LYS A 2 33.22 45.22 14.07
C LYS A 2 31.73 45.42 14.42
N SER A 3 31.31 46.65 14.74
CA SER A 3 29.90 46.92 15.11
C SER A 3 28.94 46.75 13.93
N TYR A 4 29.32 47.20 12.73
CA TYR A 4 28.52 47.00 11.52
C TYR A 4 28.46 45.52 11.11
N PHE A 5 29.55 44.79 11.29
CA PHE A 5 29.60 43.35 11.05
C PHE A 5 28.69 42.57 12.02
N ASN A 6 28.70 42.94 13.31
CA ASN A 6 27.79 42.34 14.30
C ASN A 6 26.33 42.70 14.05
N HIS A 7 26.03 43.93 13.60
CA HIS A 7 24.68 44.31 13.22
C HIS A 7 24.18 43.51 12.01
N LEU A 8 25.02 43.34 10.98
CA LEU A 8 24.72 42.50 9.83
C LEU A 8 24.50 41.04 10.24
N GLY A 9 25.38 40.49 11.09
CA GLY A 9 25.25 39.12 11.59
C GLY A 9 23.94 38.90 12.36
N ASN A 10 23.60 39.80 13.27
CA ASN A 10 22.34 39.71 14.02
C ASN A 10 21.11 39.88 13.13
N MET A 11 21.18 40.74 12.11
CA MET A 11 20.10 40.92 11.13
C MET A 11 19.89 39.63 10.31
N LEU A 12 20.97 38.97 9.89
CA LEU A 12 20.92 37.71 9.15
C LEU A 12 20.33 36.58 9.98
N ILE A 13 20.74 36.47 11.26
CA ILE A 13 20.20 35.47 12.18
C ILE A 13 18.69 35.67 12.37
N PHE A 14 18.25 36.91 12.59
CA PHE A 14 16.85 37.23 12.75
C PHE A 14 16.03 36.88 11.49
N LEU A 15 16.55 37.21 10.31
CA LEU A 15 15.90 36.87 9.04
C LEU A 15 15.81 35.36 8.82
N SER A 16 16.84 34.61 9.21
CA SER A 16 16.86 33.14 9.13
C SER A 16 15.82 32.49 10.03
N ILE A 17 15.65 33.00 11.26
CA ILE A 17 14.65 32.50 12.20
C ILE A 17 13.24 32.74 11.64
N ILE A 18 12.97 33.94 11.09
CA ILE A 18 11.69 34.26 10.46
C ILE A 18 11.42 33.34 9.27
N SER A 19 12.42 33.12 8.41
CA SER A 19 12.29 32.22 7.26
C SER A 19 11.95 30.79 7.70
N PHE A 20 12.61 30.29 8.75
CA PHE A 20 12.33 28.97 9.29
C PHE A 20 10.91 28.85 9.85
N ILE A 21 10.45 29.84 10.60
CA ILE A 21 9.07 29.89 11.12
C ILE A 21 8.06 29.95 9.97
N ALA A 22 8.32 30.75 8.95
CA ALA A 22 7.46 30.84 7.76
C ALA A 22 7.34 29.48 7.06
N LEU A 23 8.44 28.72 6.94
CA LEU A 23 8.42 27.35 6.39
C LEU A 23 7.58 26.40 7.26
N LEU A 24 7.69 26.48 8.59
CA LEU A 24 6.85 25.67 9.48
C LEU A 24 5.36 26.01 9.35
N ILE A 25 5.02 27.29 9.19
CA ILE A 25 3.64 27.73 8.96
C ILE A 25 3.14 27.22 7.61
N VAL A 26 3.94 27.32 6.53
CA VAL A 26 3.56 26.78 5.21
C VAL A 26 3.32 25.28 5.28
N GLN A 27 4.18 24.54 5.98
CA GLN A 27 3.96 23.10 6.18
C GLN A 27 2.72 22.82 7.04
N GLY A 28 2.44 23.62 8.07
CA GLY A 28 1.25 23.49 8.91
C GLY A 28 -0.05 23.85 8.20
N VAL A 29 -0.05 24.86 7.33
CA VAL A 29 -1.22 25.25 6.51
C VAL A 29 -1.45 24.27 5.37
N ASN A 30 -0.39 23.78 4.71
CA ASN A 30 -0.45 22.69 3.73
C ASN A 30 -0.59 21.31 4.38
N TYR A 31 -0.66 21.21 5.71
CA TYR A 31 -1.07 20.01 6.43
C TYR A 31 -2.59 19.78 6.32
N ASN A 32 -3.23 20.30 5.28
CA ASN A 32 -4.51 19.80 4.85
C ASN A 32 -4.23 18.56 3.97
N LYS A 33 -4.93 17.46 4.25
CA LYS A 33 -4.61 16.09 3.79
C LYS A 33 -4.54 15.88 2.26
N GLU A 34 -4.77 16.92 1.45
CA GLU A 34 -4.89 16.86 -0.01
C GLU A 34 -3.65 17.34 -0.79
N TYR A 35 -2.72 18.08 -0.18
CA TYR A 35 -1.58 18.66 -0.91
C TYR A 35 -0.24 18.33 -0.25
N MET A 36 0.02 17.04 -0.02
CA MET A 36 1.38 16.57 0.20
C MET A 36 2.18 16.83 -1.07
N THR A 37 3.03 17.85 -1.04
CA THR A 37 4.02 18.13 -2.07
C THR A 37 5.06 17.02 -2.06
N LEU A 38 4.81 16.03 -2.92
CA LEU A 38 5.67 14.88 -3.13
C LEU A 38 6.99 15.36 -3.75
N ASN A 39 8.12 15.14 -3.08
CA ASN A 39 9.44 15.31 -3.67
C ASN A 39 9.55 14.37 -4.88
N HIS A 40 9.33 14.93 -6.07
CA HIS A 40 9.40 14.22 -7.33
C HIS A 40 10.86 14.03 -7.71
N ILE A 41 11.47 12.92 -7.28
CA ILE A 41 12.74 12.47 -7.85
C ILE A 41 12.40 11.85 -9.21
N ASN A 42 12.54 12.66 -10.26
CA ASN A 42 12.40 12.23 -11.64
C ASN A 42 13.60 11.33 -11.99
N ASN A 43 13.46 10.02 -11.78
CA ASN A 43 14.30 9.02 -12.42
C ASN A 43 13.39 8.16 -13.31
N GLY A 44 13.77 8.06 -14.58
CA GLY A 44 12.95 7.45 -15.63
C GLY A 44 12.41 6.09 -15.22
N ASN A 45 11.10 5.94 -15.45
CA ASN A 45 10.38 4.67 -15.52
C ASN A 45 10.22 3.91 -14.20
N LYS A 46 9.35 4.44 -13.31
CA LYS A 46 8.35 3.75 -12.48
C LYS A 46 8.01 4.63 -11.28
N THR A 47 6.89 5.34 -11.35
CA THR A 47 6.34 6.10 -10.21
C THR A 47 5.66 5.13 -9.26
N HIS A 48 6.32 4.75 -8.18
CA HIS A 48 5.68 4.14 -7.02
C HIS A 48 5.35 5.25 -6.03
N SER A 49 4.08 5.66 -5.96
CA SER A 49 3.59 6.46 -4.85
C SER A 49 3.52 5.55 -3.62
N LEU A 50 4.32 5.83 -2.59
CA LEU A 50 4.34 5.01 -1.37
C LEU A 50 3.03 5.03 -0.57
N PHE A 51 2.10 5.93 -0.88
CA PHE A 51 0.73 5.88 -0.38
C PHE A 51 -0.20 6.40 -1.48
N SER A 52 -0.81 5.48 -2.23
CA SER A 52 -1.92 5.83 -3.11
C SER A 52 -3.05 6.36 -2.24
N SER A 53 -3.35 7.65 -2.38
CA SER A 53 -4.64 8.21 -1.97
C SER A 53 -5.72 7.46 -2.72
N ILE A 54 -6.27 6.46 -2.03
CA ILE A 54 -7.42 5.67 -2.43
C ILE A 54 -8.56 6.65 -2.67
N ASP A 55 -8.93 6.80 -3.93
CA ASP A 55 -10.25 7.26 -4.30
C ASP A 55 -11.24 6.25 -3.68
N PRO A 56 -12.09 6.63 -2.71
CA PRO A 56 -12.99 5.70 -2.04
C PRO A 56 -14.02 5.08 -2.99
N LEU A 57 -14.14 5.59 -4.23
CA LEU A 57 -15.07 5.10 -5.23
C LEU A 57 -14.65 3.80 -5.92
N ASN A 58 -13.35 3.46 -5.93
CA ASN A 58 -12.84 2.34 -6.74
C ASN A 58 -12.23 1.23 -5.87
N LYS A 59 -13.01 0.76 -4.89
CA LYS A 59 -12.67 -0.41 -4.06
C LYS A 59 -13.31 -1.66 -4.64
N GLY A 60 -12.51 -2.70 -4.87
CA GLY A 60 -12.97 -4.06 -5.16
C GLY A 60 -12.95 -4.95 -3.91
N ILE A 61 -13.70 -6.04 -3.94
CA ILE A 61 -13.67 -7.09 -2.91
C ILE A 61 -13.43 -8.42 -3.60
N ILE A 62 -12.43 -9.16 -3.14
CA ILE A 62 -12.16 -10.55 -3.54
C ILE A 62 -12.44 -11.45 -2.35
N VAL A 63 -13.22 -12.50 -2.55
CA VAL A 63 -13.47 -13.54 -1.55
C VAL A 63 -12.61 -14.75 -1.89
N LEU A 64 -11.73 -15.11 -0.98
CA LEU A 64 -10.81 -16.24 -1.11
C LEU A 64 -11.25 -17.38 -0.21
N LYS A 65 -11.12 -18.60 -0.70
CA LYS A 65 -11.39 -19.83 0.03
C LYS A 65 -10.16 -20.71 0.09
N ASN A 66 -9.85 -21.21 1.27
CA ASN A 66 -8.89 -22.28 1.46
C ASN A 66 -9.52 -23.63 1.09
N LEU A 67 -8.92 -24.35 0.15
CA LEU A 67 -9.38 -25.69 -0.25
C LEU A 67 -8.77 -26.81 0.63
N ASN A 68 -7.87 -26.46 1.55
CA ASN A 68 -7.16 -27.40 2.41
C ASN A 68 -7.45 -27.09 3.89
N PRO A 69 -8.58 -27.58 4.45
CA PRO A 69 -9.05 -27.21 5.79
C PRO A 69 -8.11 -27.65 6.93
N ASP A 70 -7.27 -28.65 6.69
CA ASP A 70 -6.26 -29.13 7.65
C ASP A 70 -5.12 -28.11 7.86
N TYR A 71 -4.98 -27.12 6.97
CA TYR A 71 -3.89 -26.16 6.97
C TYR A 71 -4.44 -24.74 6.94
N ARG A 72 -4.56 -24.12 8.13
CA ARG A 72 -5.19 -22.81 8.29
C ARG A 72 -4.23 -21.62 8.36
N ASN A 73 -2.95 -21.88 8.61
CA ASN A 73 -1.94 -20.83 8.78
C ASN A 73 -1.37 -20.38 7.43
N ILE A 74 -2.29 -20.01 6.53
CA ILE A 74 -2.02 -19.46 5.21
C ILE A 74 -2.36 -17.98 5.29
N SER A 75 -1.41 -17.13 4.92
CA SER A 75 -1.58 -15.68 4.99
C SER A 75 -1.82 -15.12 3.59
N VAL A 76 -2.63 -14.07 3.52
CA VAL A 76 -2.88 -13.33 2.29
C VAL A 76 -2.20 -11.97 2.40
N LEU A 77 -1.39 -11.68 1.40
CA LEU A 77 -0.66 -10.43 1.28
C LEU A 77 -1.25 -9.60 0.14
N VAL A 78 -1.26 -8.29 0.33
CA VAL A 78 -1.57 -7.33 -0.73
C VAL A 78 -0.36 -6.40 -0.85
N ASN A 79 0.27 -6.38 -2.03
CA ASN A 79 1.49 -5.64 -2.29
C ASN A 79 2.62 -5.97 -1.28
N GLY A 80 2.75 -7.23 -0.88
CA GLY A 80 3.73 -7.69 0.12
C GLY A 80 3.36 -7.44 1.59
N GLU A 81 2.25 -6.75 1.88
CA GLU A 81 1.80 -6.51 3.27
C GLU A 81 0.74 -7.52 3.71
N TYR A 82 0.85 -8.00 4.94
CA TYR A 82 -0.13 -8.92 5.54
C TYR A 82 -1.50 -8.24 5.72
N VAL A 83 -2.56 -8.87 5.20
CA VAL A 83 -3.94 -8.37 5.33
C VAL A 83 -4.82 -9.31 6.16
N ALA A 84 -4.76 -10.62 5.90
CA ALA A 84 -5.62 -11.61 6.56
C ALA A 84 -5.02 -13.02 6.53
N ASP A 85 -5.63 -13.95 7.28
CA ASP A 85 -5.31 -15.36 7.28
C ASP A 85 -6.57 -16.24 7.37
N PHE A 86 -6.40 -17.55 7.13
CA PHE A 86 -7.48 -18.54 7.20
C PHE A 86 -7.58 -19.21 8.58
N THR A 87 -7.04 -18.61 9.65
CA THR A 87 -7.01 -19.24 10.99
C THR A 87 -8.41 -19.38 11.58
N ALA A 88 -9.22 -18.33 11.44
CA ALA A 88 -10.57 -18.27 12.00
C ALA A 88 -11.65 -18.84 11.06
N ASN A 89 -11.55 -18.55 9.76
CA ASN A 89 -12.55 -18.90 8.74
C ASN A 89 -11.87 -19.50 7.51
N ASP A 90 -12.55 -20.43 6.84
CA ASP A 90 -12.08 -21.03 5.58
C ASP A 90 -12.28 -20.08 4.38
N GLU A 91 -13.07 -19.02 4.56
CA GLU A 91 -13.33 -17.97 3.58
C GLU A 91 -13.04 -16.59 4.17
N ILE A 92 -12.36 -15.75 3.40
CA ILE A 92 -11.96 -14.40 3.81
C ILE A 92 -12.21 -13.39 2.69
N GLU A 93 -12.60 -12.18 3.08
CA GLU A 93 -12.82 -11.07 2.16
C GLU A 93 -11.62 -10.13 2.18
N ILE A 94 -11.07 -9.84 1.00
CA ILE A 94 -9.89 -9.00 0.83
C ILE A 94 -10.30 -7.73 0.06
N PRO A 95 -10.21 -6.55 0.69
CA PRO A 95 -10.39 -5.29 -0.02
C PRO A 95 -9.19 -5.03 -0.93
N VAL A 96 -9.44 -4.64 -2.18
CA VAL A 96 -8.39 -4.38 -3.17
C VAL A 96 -8.66 -3.14 -4.01
N TYR A 97 -7.60 -2.57 -4.57
CA TYR A 97 -7.60 -1.43 -5.47
C TYR A 97 -6.99 -1.79 -6.82
N HIS A 98 -7.22 -0.94 -7.82
CA HIS A 98 -6.63 -1.12 -9.14
C HIS A 98 -5.10 -1.18 -9.03
N ASN A 99 -4.49 -2.15 -9.72
CA ASN A 99 -3.06 -2.49 -9.70
C ASN A 99 -2.51 -3.17 -8.44
N ASP A 100 -3.33 -3.46 -7.43
CA ASP A 100 -2.87 -4.25 -6.28
C ASP A 100 -2.41 -5.64 -6.72
N ILE A 101 -1.38 -6.16 -6.07
CA ILE A 101 -0.91 -7.54 -6.26
C ILE A 101 -1.40 -8.34 -5.07
N VAL A 102 -2.25 -9.33 -5.31
CA VAL A 102 -2.72 -10.26 -4.27
C VAL A 102 -1.82 -11.48 -4.30
N GLU A 103 -1.29 -11.85 -3.14
CA GLU A 103 -0.33 -12.94 -2.98
C GLU A 103 -0.75 -13.86 -1.84
N ILE A 104 -0.42 -15.14 -1.97
CA ILE A 104 -0.69 -16.16 -0.96
C ILE A 104 0.64 -16.63 -0.39
N ASP A 105 0.82 -16.42 0.90
CA ASP A 105 1.96 -16.90 1.67
C ASP A 105 1.67 -18.28 2.25
N GLY A 106 2.29 -19.29 1.65
CA GLY A 106 2.29 -20.68 2.11
C GLY A 106 3.64 -21.13 2.67
N THR A 107 4.52 -20.20 3.03
CA THR A 107 5.90 -20.49 3.48
C THR A 107 5.96 -21.39 4.71
N LYS A 108 4.93 -21.35 5.56
CA LYS A 108 4.81 -22.14 6.80
C LYS A 108 4.46 -23.61 6.59
N HIS A 109 4.17 -24.03 5.35
CA HIS A 109 3.65 -25.35 5.06
C HIS A 109 4.41 -26.05 3.93
N ASP A 110 4.71 -27.33 4.17
CA ASP A 110 5.48 -28.19 3.27
C ASP A 110 4.63 -28.86 2.19
N LYS A 111 3.32 -28.81 2.36
CA LYS A 111 2.35 -29.43 1.46
C LYS A 111 1.89 -28.42 0.42
N ARG A 112 1.39 -28.94 -0.71
CA ARG A 112 0.76 -28.13 -1.74
C ARG A 112 -0.61 -27.68 -1.25
N LEU A 113 -0.76 -26.39 -1.06
CA LEU A 113 -1.97 -25.74 -0.59
C LEU A 113 -2.62 -24.98 -1.73
N GLN A 114 -3.94 -25.01 -1.79
CA GLN A 114 -4.72 -24.37 -2.84
C GLN A 114 -5.67 -23.34 -2.25
N VAL A 115 -5.58 -22.12 -2.77
CA VAL A 115 -6.49 -21.02 -2.45
C VAL A 115 -7.24 -20.64 -3.72
N LYS A 116 -8.55 -20.47 -3.60
CA LYS A 116 -9.44 -20.22 -4.73
C LYS A 116 -10.23 -18.94 -4.55
N VAL A 117 -10.40 -18.19 -5.64
CA VAL A 117 -11.32 -17.06 -5.72
C VAL A 117 -12.74 -17.59 -5.86
N VAL A 118 -13.56 -17.41 -4.82
CA VAL A 118 -14.97 -17.85 -4.78
C VAL A 118 -15.97 -16.71 -4.94
N GLY A 119 -15.51 -15.47 -4.80
CA GLY A 119 -16.33 -14.27 -4.97
C GLY A 119 -15.50 -13.09 -5.45
N ILE A 120 -16.08 -12.24 -6.29
CA ILE A 120 -15.51 -10.96 -6.72
C ILE A 120 -16.62 -9.91 -6.79
N SER A 121 -16.30 -8.66 -6.47
CA SER A 121 -17.20 -7.55 -6.69
C SER A 121 -17.41 -7.25 -8.19
N ASN A 122 -18.56 -6.68 -8.54
CA ASN A 122 -18.96 -6.45 -9.94
C ASN A 122 -18.02 -5.52 -10.72
N ASN A 123 -17.22 -4.69 -10.03
CA ASN A 123 -16.25 -3.75 -10.60
C ASN A 123 -14.86 -4.35 -10.83
N LEU A 124 -14.63 -5.64 -10.56
CA LEU A 124 -13.37 -6.33 -10.87
C LEU A 124 -13.41 -6.96 -12.27
N GLU A 125 -12.37 -6.72 -13.05
CA GLU A 125 -12.05 -7.44 -14.29
C GLU A 125 -11.07 -8.59 -14.03
N GLU A 126 -10.08 -8.39 -13.16
CA GLU A 126 -9.15 -9.41 -12.67
C GLU A 126 -8.98 -9.30 -11.14
N PRO A 127 -8.88 -10.40 -10.39
CA PRO A 127 -8.96 -11.80 -10.83
C PRO A 127 -10.36 -12.25 -11.25
N LYS A 128 -10.43 -13.33 -12.04
CA LYS A 128 -11.70 -14.00 -12.38
C LYS A 128 -12.16 -14.94 -11.27
N LEU A 129 -13.47 -15.16 -11.19
CA LEU A 129 -14.03 -16.25 -10.38
C LEU A 129 -13.37 -17.57 -10.75
N GLU A 130 -13.27 -18.46 -9.76
CA GLU A 130 -12.69 -19.80 -9.87
C GLU A 130 -11.17 -19.85 -10.09
N THR A 131 -10.50 -18.69 -10.17
CA THR A 131 -9.03 -18.62 -10.21
C THR A 131 -8.45 -19.30 -8.98
N THR A 132 -7.54 -20.25 -9.19
CA THR A 132 -6.92 -21.02 -8.11
C THR A 132 -5.41 -20.85 -8.18
N VAL A 133 -4.79 -20.58 -7.04
CA VAL A 133 -3.33 -20.56 -6.89
C VAL A 133 -2.89 -21.69 -5.97
N THR A 134 -1.76 -22.31 -6.31
CA THR A 134 -1.18 -23.38 -5.51
C THR A 134 0.16 -22.91 -4.96
N THR A 135 0.33 -22.95 -3.64
CA THR A 135 1.59 -22.61 -2.95
C THR A 135 2.17 -23.81 -2.20
N SER A 136 3.49 -23.84 -2.03
CA SER A 136 4.21 -24.88 -1.27
C SER A 136 5.58 -24.35 -0.85
N ARG A 137 5.75 -24.01 0.44
CA ARG A 137 6.96 -23.33 0.96
C ARG A 137 7.35 -22.07 0.17
N SER A 138 6.38 -21.37 -0.40
CA SER A 138 6.60 -20.20 -1.25
C SER A 138 5.53 -19.14 -1.02
N ILE A 139 5.80 -17.95 -1.55
CA ILE A 139 4.78 -16.91 -1.75
C ILE A 139 4.45 -16.93 -3.24
N GLU A 140 3.16 -17.07 -3.56
CA GLU A 140 2.68 -17.14 -4.94
C GLU A 140 1.74 -15.99 -5.24
N ILE A 141 1.91 -15.36 -6.39
CA ILE A 141 1.04 -14.28 -6.86
C ILE A 141 -0.26 -14.92 -7.34
N LEU A 142 -1.38 -14.57 -6.69
CA LEU A 142 -2.71 -14.97 -7.14
C LEU A 142 -3.09 -14.20 -8.41
N SER A 143 -3.02 -12.88 -8.35
CA SER A 143 -3.34 -12.02 -9.48
C SER A 143 -2.92 -10.57 -9.23
N LYS A 144 -2.74 -9.83 -10.32
CA LYS A 144 -2.73 -8.37 -10.31
C LYS A 144 -4.16 -7.87 -10.56
N VAL A 145 -4.66 -7.08 -9.62
CA VAL A 145 -6.03 -6.57 -9.61
C VAL A 145 -6.22 -5.55 -10.74
N ARG A 146 -7.29 -5.75 -11.51
CA ARG A 146 -7.74 -4.81 -12.53
C ARG A 146 -9.20 -4.52 -12.32
N LEU A 147 -9.52 -3.27 -12.02
CA LEU A 147 -10.90 -2.77 -11.99
C LEU A 147 -11.38 -2.46 -13.41
N LYS A 148 -12.70 -2.54 -13.62
CA LYS A 148 -13.40 -2.21 -14.87
C LYS A 148 -13.41 -0.72 -15.18
#